data_AF-A0A542DWC4-F1
#
_entry.id   AF-A0A542DWC4-F1
#
_cell.length_a   1.000
_cell.length_b   1.000
_cell.length_c   1.000
_cell.angle_alpha   90.00
_cell.angle_beta   90.00
_cell.angle_gamma   90.00
#
_symmetry.space_group_name_H-M   'P 1'
#
loop_
_entity.id
_entity.type
_entity.pdbx_description
1 polymer ?
#
loop_
_entity_poly.entity_id
_entity_poly.type
_entity_poly.pdbx_seq_one_letter_code
_entity_poly.pdbx_strand_id
1 'polypeptide(L)'
;MPSVLFVSVAQSFAQTMTIAQLELAVERAWPTTVSKAAGCGRVVAAFHGAPVAAWVLRGAYPAPGEVYSMADGSTRPRAALSLGEPLPVIDEYRAAMPNLRRGCAVVEIDVEPVGEEG
;
A
#
# COMPACT_ATOMS: atom_id res chain seq x y z
N MET A 1 15.62 7.60 3.10
CA MET A 1 14.92 6.44 3.68
C MET A 1 13.85 6.01 2.70
N PRO A 2 13.71 4.71 2.39
CA PRO A 2 12.68 4.25 1.47
C PRO A 2 11.28 4.54 2.00
N SER A 3 10.41 5.04 1.13
CA SER A 3 9.00 5.25 1.45
C SER A 3 8.22 3.93 1.30
N VAL A 4 7.36 3.64 2.28
CA VAL A 4 6.51 2.45 2.35
C VAL A 4 5.05 2.90 2.35
N LEU A 5 4.26 2.32 1.44
CA LEU A 5 2.82 2.54 1.38
C LEU A 5 2.10 1.52 2.27
N PHE A 6 1.45 1.99 3.32
CA PHE A 6 0.55 1.17 4.13
C PHE A 6 -0.87 1.28 3.57
N VAL A 7 -1.55 0.14 3.44
CA VAL A 7 -2.93 0.07 2.97
C VAL A 7 -3.79 -0.75 3.93
N SER A 8 -5.02 -0.32 4.15
CA SER A 8 -5.96 -0.96 5.06
C SER A 8 -6.82 -1.93 4.28
N VAL A 9 -6.69 -3.20 4.61
CA VAL A 9 -7.48 -4.28 4.00
C VAL A 9 -8.67 -4.66 4.88
N ALA A 10 -9.02 -3.85 5.89
CA ALA A 10 -10.06 -4.17 6.88
C ALA A 10 -11.45 -4.46 6.30
N GLN A 11 -11.77 -3.91 5.12
CA GLN A 11 -13.06 -4.14 4.45
C GLN A 11 -13.06 -5.32 3.47
N SER A 12 -11.89 -5.89 3.19
CA SER A 12 -11.72 -6.89 2.12
C SER A 12 -10.96 -8.14 2.57
N PHE A 13 -10.26 -8.10 3.71
CA PHE A 13 -9.52 -9.22 4.24
C PHE A 13 -10.41 -10.13 5.08
N ALA A 14 -10.34 -11.43 4.79
CA ALA A 14 -10.76 -12.49 5.70
C ALA A 14 -9.53 -13.32 6.08
N GLN A 15 -9.46 -13.81 7.31
CA GLN A 15 -8.31 -14.59 7.80
C GLN A 15 -8.06 -15.89 7.01
N THR A 16 -9.06 -16.36 6.27
CA THR A 16 -8.98 -17.53 5.38
C THR A 16 -8.42 -17.21 3.99
N MET A 17 -8.18 -15.93 3.67
CA MET A 17 -7.65 -15.54 2.37
C MET A 17 -6.19 -15.97 2.22
N THR A 18 -5.85 -16.44 1.03
CA THR A 18 -4.46 -16.66 0.64
C THR A 18 -3.77 -15.31 0.36
N ILE A 19 -2.42 -15.31 0.36
CA ILE A 19 -1.63 -14.12 -0.01
C ILE A 19 -2.03 -13.61 -1.40
N ALA A 20 -2.26 -14.49 -2.37
CA ALA A 20 -2.69 -14.11 -3.72
C ALA A 20 -4.09 -13.46 -3.75
N GLN A 21 -5.02 -13.92 -2.91
CA GLN A 21 -6.33 -13.28 -2.79
C GLN A 21 -6.24 -11.90 -2.13
N LEU A 22 -5.35 -11.76 -1.14
CA LEU A 22 -5.07 -10.49 -0.49
C LEU A 22 -4.37 -9.51 -1.44
N GLU A 23 -3.46 -9.99 -2.28
CA GLU A 23 -2.77 -9.20 -3.30
C GLU A 23 -3.76 -8.46 -4.20
N LEU A 24 -4.80 -9.17 -4.69
CA LEU A 24 -5.88 -8.56 -5.48
C LEU A 24 -6.66 -7.47 -4.73
N ALA A 25 -6.75 -7.55 -3.40
CA ALA A 25 -7.36 -6.51 -2.58
C ALA A 25 -6.41 -5.32 -2.39
N VAL A 26 -5.10 -5.57 -2.34
CA VAL A 26 -4.04 -4.55 -2.21
C VAL A 26 -3.81 -3.80 -3.51
N GLU A 27 -3.96 -4.42 -4.68
CA GLU A 27 -3.79 -3.73 -5.97
C GLU A 27 -4.88 -2.69 -6.26
N ARG A 28 -6.00 -2.74 -5.53
CA ARG A 28 -7.17 -1.91 -5.78
C ARG A 28 -6.96 -0.45 -5.43
N ALA A 29 -7.79 0.39 -6.04
CA ALA A 29 -7.73 1.84 -6.04
C ALA A 29 -7.66 2.49 -4.63
N TRP A 30 -6.47 2.99 -4.26
CA TRP A 30 -6.23 3.70 -3.00
C TRP A 30 -6.36 5.22 -3.14
N PRO A 31 -6.87 5.92 -2.11
CA PRO A 31 -6.99 7.39 -2.11
C PRO A 31 -5.64 8.08 -1.87
N THR A 32 -4.72 7.87 -2.81
CA THR A 32 -3.40 8.50 -2.91
C THR A 32 -3.15 8.89 -4.38
N THR A 33 -2.14 9.73 -4.63
CA THR A 33 -1.75 10.08 -6.00
C THR A 33 -0.81 9.02 -6.58
N VAL A 34 -0.84 8.83 -7.90
CA VAL A 34 0.07 7.92 -8.61
C VAL A 34 1.53 8.27 -8.32
N SER A 35 1.92 9.55 -8.39
CA SER A 35 3.30 9.97 -8.09
C SER A 35 3.73 9.62 -6.67
N LYS A 36 2.83 9.73 -5.68
CA LYS A 36 3.14 9.42 -4.29
C LYS A 36 3.28 7.92 -4.07
N ALA A 37 2.40 7.12 -4.68
CA ALA A 37 2.50 5.67 -4.63
C ALA A 37 3.77 5.17 -5.36
N ALA A 38 4.03 5.67 -6.57
CA ALA A 38 5.21 5.28 -7.37
C ALA A 38 6.55 5.63 -6.71
N GLY A 39 6.59 6.61 -5.80
CA GLY A 39 7.78 6.91 -5.00
C GLY A 39 8.05 5.93 -3.86
N CYS A 40 7.15 4.96 -3.61
CA CYS A 40 7.33 3.93 -2.59
C CYS A 40 8.01 2.69 -3.19
N GLY A 41 8.94 2.09 -2.45
CA GLY A 41 9.55 0.82 -2.87
C GLY A 41 8.76 -0.41 -2.42
N ARG A 42 7.85 -0.24 -1.46
CA ARG A 42 7.11 -1.33 -0.81
C ARG A 42 5.68 -0.95 -0.51
N VAL A 43 4.82 -1.95 -0.47
CA VAL A 43 3.46 -1.85 0.09
C VAL A 43 3.30 -2.83 1.26
N VAL A 44 2.57 -2.40 2.28
CA VAL A 44 2.22 -3.21 3.45
C VAL A 44 0.71 -3.22 3.61
N ALA A 45 0.11 -4.41 3.57
CA ALA A 45 -1.28 -4.61 3.93
C ALA A 45 -1.41 -4.64 5.45
N ALA A 46 -2.36 -3.88 5.98
CA ALA A 46 -2.67 -3.79 7.39
C ALA A 46 -4.12 -4.16 7.67
N PHE A 47 -4.33 -4.98 8.69
CA PHE A 47 -5.64 -5.36 9.20
C PHE A 47 -5.77 -4.90 10.66
N HIS A 48 -6.74 -4.04 10.96
CA HIS A 48 -6.96 -3.46 12.30
C HIS A 48 -5.69 -2.91 12.97
N GLY A 49 -4.81 -2.26 12.22
CA GLY A 49 -3.58 -1.65 12.76
C GLY A 49 -2.43 -2.63 12.98
N ALA A 50 -2.50 -3.83 12.42
CA ALA A 50 -1.38 -4.78 12.39
C ALA A 50 -0.98 -5.08 10.92
N PRO A 51 0.32 -5.11 10.59
CA PRO A 51 0.76 -5.54 9.26
C PRO A 51 0.51 -7.04 9.12
N VAL A 52 -0.07 -7.45 7.99
CA VAL A 52 -0.42 -8.85 7.70
C VAL A 52 0.31 -9.42 6.50
N ALA A 53 0.75 -8.57 5.56
CA ALA A 53 1.54 -8.96 4.40
C ALA A 53 2.27 -7.75 3.81
N ALA A 54 3.34 -7.99 3.07
CA ALA A 54 4.13 -6.95 2.40
C ALA A 54 4.60 -7.43 1.02
N TRP A 55 4.82 -6.49 0.11
CA TRP A 55 5.33 -6.77 -1.25
C TRP A 55 6.27 -5.65 -1.71
N VAL A 56 7.11 -5.97 -2.68
CA VAL A 56 7.77 -4.98 -3.52
C VAL A 56 6.70 -4.22 -4.31
N LEU A 57 6.77 -2.89 -4.36
CA LEU A 57 5.92 -2.10 -5.23
C LEU A 57 6.63 -1.89 -6.57
N ARG A 58 6.11 -2.48 -7.65
CA ARG A 58 6.68 -2.33 -9.01
C ARG A 58 6.23 -1.05 -9.69
N GLY A 59 5.04 -0.57 -9.35
CA GLY A 59 4.52 0.67 -9.91
C GLY A 59 3.12 1.01 -9.41
N ALA A 60 2.67 2.20 -9.82
CA ALA A 60 1.32 2.68 -9.57
C ALA A 60 0.76 3.28 -10.85
N TYR A 61 -0.55 3.16 -11.03
CA TYR A 61 -1.26 3.67 -12.21
C TYR A 61 -2.62 4.24 -11.80
N PRO A 62 -3.20 5.18 -12.58
CA PRO A 62 -4.51 5.71 -12.28
C PRO A 62 -5.55 4.59 -12.40
N ALA A 63 -6.38 4.41 -11.37
CA ALA A 63 -7.50 3.48 -11.41
C ALA A 63 -8.65 4.09 -12.24
N PRO A 64 -9.02 3.51 -13.40
CA PRO A 64 -10.04 4.09 -14.26
C PRO A 64 -11.40 4.17 -13.56
N GLY A 65 -12.03 5.35 -13.58
CA GLY A 65 -13.36 5.56 -12.98
C GLY A 65 -13.39 5.66 -11.45
N GLU A 66 -12.27 5.41 -10.77
CA GLU A 66 -12.17 5.46 -9.31
C GLU A 66 -11.58 6.78 -8.85
N VAL A 67 -12.39 7.59 -8.16
CA VAL A 67 -11.97 8.90 -7.64
C VAL A 67 -12.13 9.00 -6.13
N TYR A 68 -11.46 9.97 -5.52
CA TYR A 68 -11.66 10.33 -4.13
C TYR A 68 -11.76 11.85 -3.98
N SER A 69 -12.62 12.28 -3.06
CA SER A 69 -12.82 13.71 -2.77
C SER A 69 -11.68 14.24 -1.91
N MET A 70 -11.17 15.39 -2.33
CA MET A 70 -10.21 16.20 -1.59
C MET A 70 -10.96 17.14 -0.63
N ALA A 71 -10.23 17.72 0.32
CA ALA A 71 -10.82 18.64 1.30
C ALA A 71 -11.32 19.95 0.66
N ASP A 72 -10.81 20.30 -0.52
CA ASP A 72 -11.22 21.47 -1.32
C ASP A 72 -12.44 21.20 -2.22
N GLY A 73 -13.03 20.00 -2.13
CA GLY A 73 -14.17 19.58 -2.96
C GLY A 73 -13.81 19.07 -4.35
N SER A 74 -12.53 19.13 -4.75
CA SER A 74 -12.06 18.51 -5.99
C SER A 74 -12.04 16.99 -5.88
N THR A 75 -12.07 16.29 -7.02
CA THR A 75 -11.86 14.85 -7.08
C THR A 75 -10.53 14.54 -7.74
N ARG A 76 -9.85 13.50 -7.25
CA ARG A 76 -8.62 13.00 -7.86
C ARG A 76 -8.75 11.51 -8.16
N PRO A 77 -8.14 11.01 -9.25
CA PRO A 77 -8.08 9.58 -9.51
C PRO A 77 -7.33 8.90 -8.37
N ARG A 78 -7.86 7.74 -7.96
CA ARG A 78 -7.17 6.84 -7.03
C ARG A 78 -6.01 6.15 -7.74
N ALA A 79 -5.01 5.72 -6.97
CA ALA A 79 -3.89 4.94 -7.49
C ALA A 79 -4.19 3.45 -7.29
N ALA A 80 -4.20 2.69 -8.38
CA ALA A 80 -4.05 1.25 -8.33
C ALA A 80 -2.55 0.89 -8.33
N LEU A 81 -2.22 -0.28 -7.78
CA LEU A 81 -0.85 -0.71 -7.58
C LEU A 81 -0.53 -1.92 -8.46
N SER A 82 0.73 -2.07 -8.82
CA SER A 82 1.27 -3.29 -9.40
C SER A 82 2.26 -3.88 -8.41
N LEU A 83 1.94 -5.05 -7.88
CA LEU A 83 2.77 -5.69 -6.88
C LEU A 83 3.82 -6.59 -7.52
N GLY A 84 4.95 -6.69 -6.84
CA GLY A 84 6.03 -7.61 -7.17
C GLY A 84 6.05 -8.79 -6.22
N GLU A 85 7.25 -9.22 -5.87
CA GLU A 85 7.43 -10.38 -5.00
C GLU A 85 6.97 -10.07 -3.57
N PRO A 86 6.40 -11.06 -2.88
CA PRO A 86 6.05 -10.93 -1.46
C PRO A 86 7.33 -10.76 -0.62
N LEU A 87 7.23 -9.93 0.40
CA LEU A 87 8.30 -9.65 1.35
C LEU A 87 7.92 -10.15 2.74
N PRO A 88 8.90 -10.48 3.59
CA PRO A 88 8.64 -10.78 4.98
C PRO A 88 8.04 -9.55 5.70
N VAL A 89 7.10 -9.79 6.61
CA VAL A 89 6.64 -8.77 7.55
C VAL A 89 7.68 -8.63 8.65
N ILE A 90 8.30 -7.46 8.75
CA ILE A 90 9.35 -7.14 9.72
C ILE A 90 8.82 -6.22 10.83
N ASP A 91 9.53 -6.14 11.96
CA ASP A 91 9.10 -5.39 13.13
C ASP A 91 9.05 -3.87 12.88
N GLU A 92 9.85 -3.35 11.96
CA GLU A 92 9.87 -1.96 11.55
C GLU A 92 8.50 -1.53 10.99
N TYR A 93 7.80 -2.42 10.26
CA TYR A 93 6.44 -2.13 9.78
C TYR A 93 5.43 -2.02 10.92
N ARG A 94 5.62 -2.80 11.99
CA ARG A 94 4.77 -2.74 13.18
C ARG A 94 5.05 -1.47 13.97
N ALA A 95 6.32 -1.12 14.16
CA ALA A 95 6.75 0.09 14.87
C ALA A 95 6.31 1.36 14.14
N ALA A 96 6.32 1.35 12.80
CA ALA A 96 5.97 2.50 11.97
C ALA A 96 4.49 2.55 11.55
N MET A 97 3.64 1.63 12.04
CA MET A 97 2.26 1.50 11.58
C MET A 97 1.46 2.80 11.77
N PRO A 98 1.03 3.46 10.68
CA PRO A 98 0.29 4.71 10.78
C PRO A 98 -1.20 4.47 11.06
N ASN A 99 -1.90 5.52 11.48
CA ASN A 99 -3.35 5.49 11.53
C ASN A 99 -3.96 5.63 10.12
N LEU A 100 -4.48 4.54 9.56
CA LEU A 100 -5.01 4.45 8.19
C LEU A 100 -6.46 4.97 8.07
N ARG A 101 -6.73 6.19 8.57
CA ARG A 101 -8.10 6.79 8.55
C ARG A 101 -8.70 6.90 7.14
N ARG A 102 -7.85 7.05 6.11
CA ARG A 102 -8.25 7.13 4.70
C ARG A 102 -7.99 5.81 3.96
N GLY A 103 -7.79 4.72 4.67
CA GLY A 103 -7.46 3.44 4.06
C GLY A 103 -6.03 3.31 3.53
N CYS A 104 -5.24 4.38 3.41
CA CYS A 104 -3.80 4.27 3.10
C CYS A 104 -2.99 5.42 3.71
N ALA A 105 -1.68 5.22 3.86
CA ALA A 105 -0.71 6.24 4.27
C ALA A 105 0.70 5.87 3.76
N VAL A 106 1.52 6.87 3.47
CA VAL A 106 2.95 6.67 3.16
C VAL A 106 3.77 7.06 4.37
N VAL A 107 4.72 6.21 4.73
CA VAL A 107 5.62 6.39 5.86
C VAL A 107 7.05 6.14 5.40
N GLU A 108 7.98 6.97 5.84
CA GLU A 108 9.41 6.72 5.63
C GLU A 108 9.89 5.74 6.70
N ILE A 109 10.50 4.63 6.26
CA ILE A 109 11.04 3.62 7.17
C ILE A 109 12.47 3.33 6.74
N ASP A 110 13.37 3.22 7.71
CA ASP A 110 14.72 2.76 7.46
C ASP A 110 14.71 1.24 7.32
N VAL A 111 14.61 0.76 6.09
CA VAL A 111 14.66 -0.66 5.75
C VAL A 111 15.66 -0.85 4.63
N GLU A 112 16.34 -2.00 4.62
CA GLU A 112 17.30 -2.31 3.55
C GLU A 112 16.63 -2.14 2.18
N PRO A 113 17.31 -1.55 1.18
CA PRO A 113 16.72 -1.39 -0.14
C PRO A 113 16.36 -2.76 -0.71
N VAL A 114 15.21 -2.85 -1.39
CA VAL A 114 14.91 -4.01 -2.23
C VAL A 114 15.93 -3.97 -3.37
N GLY A 115 16.78 -4.99 -3.49
CA GLY A 115 17.89 -5.01 -4.43
C GLY A 115 17.44 -4.64 -5.84
N GLU A 116 18.16 -3.69 -6.47
CA GLU A 116 18.15 -3.53 -7.92
C GLU A 116 18.81 -4.78 -8.49
N GLU A 117 18.04 -5.78 -8.93
CA GLU A 117 18.58 -6.75 -9.87
C GLU A 117 18.85 -5.99 -11.18
N GLY A 118 20.14 -5.90 -11.53
CA GLY A 118 20.65 -5.18 -12.70
C GLY A 118 20.39 -5.85 -14.04
#